data_AF-A0A1B0DHT3-F1
#
_entry.id   AF-A0A1B0DHT3-F1
#
_cell.length_a   1.000
_cell.length_b   1.000
_cell.length_c   1.000
_cell.angle_alpha   90.00
_cell.angle_beta   90.00
_cell.angle_gamma   90.00
#
_symmetry.space_group_name_H-M   'P 1'
#
loop_
_entity.id
_entity.type
_entity.pdbx_description
1 polymer ?
#
loop_
_entity_poly.entity_id
_entity_poly.type
_entity_poly.pdbx_seq_one_letter_code
_entity_poly.pdbx_strand_id
1 'polypeptide(L)'
;SPSYLNLARDDLPLPFLLFSFSIFCFSVYKLSTVRLHQEELAKREREKEKTMTPEELQAEKLRIEKEQRESDLRNAQELLGVSGDRLSGEGIDAMLPTNKAEFSELAEAISKKVSTFKNKDEFPGCVEEIVRNLCVHSYFLPTRTYSAG
;
A
#
# COMPACT_ATOMS: atom_id res chain seq x y z
N SER A 1 -15.44 -63.63 2.42
CA SER A 1 -14.18 -63.77 1.67
C SER A 1 -13.88 -62.52 0.88
N PRO A 2 -12.82 -61.76 1.21
CA PRO A 2 -12.29 -60.74 0.32
C PRO A 2 -10.99 -61.23 -0.33
N SER A 3 -11.08 -61.46 -1.63
CA SER A 3 -9.98 -61.73 -2.55
C SER A 3 -9.40 -60.40 -3.03
N TYR A 4 -8.37 -59.88 -2.36
CA TYR A 4 -7.55 -58.76 -2.85
C TYR A 4 -6.05 -58.94 -2.52
N LEU A 5 -5.63 -60.18 -2.29
CA LEU A 5 -4.22 -60.55 -2.37
C LEU A 5 -4.00 -61.10 -3.77
N ASN A 6 -3.42 -60.28 -4.64
CA ASN A 6 -2.57 -60.65 -5.78
C ASN A 6 -2.68 -59.57 -6.85
N LEU A 7 -1.85 -58.54 -6.76
CA LEU A 7 -1.29 -57.94 -7.97
C LEU A 7 0.13 -57.46 -7.69
N ALA A 8 1.07 -58.23 -8.22
CA ALA A 8 2.47 -57.90 -8.52
C ALA A 8 3.37 -57.53 -7.33
N ARG A 9 4.05 -58.53 -6.77
CA ARG A 9 5.23 -58.32 -5.90
C ARG A 9 6.46 -59.13 -6.32
N ASP A 10 6.52 -59.55 -7.58
CA ASP A 10 7.65 -60.32 -8.11
C ASP A 10 8.36 -59.52 -9.21
N ASP A 11 9.69 -59.46 -9.08
CA ASP A 11 10.70 -58.96 -10.02
C ASP A 11 11.02 -57.44 -10.12
N LEU A 12 11.29 -56.78 -8.97
CA LEU A 12 12.21 -55.63 -8.97
C LEU A 12 13.57 -56.07 -8.39
N PRO A 13 14.73 -55.79 -9.05
CA PRO A 13 16.02 -56.30 -8.58
C PRO A 13 16.33 -55.79 -7.18
N LEU A 14 16.81 -56.65 -6.28
CA LEU A 14 17.22 -56.31 -4.91
C LEU A 14 17.97 -54.95 -4.77
N PRO A 15 18.90 -54.54 -5.66
CA PRO A 15 19.52 -53.22 -5.57
C PRO A 15 18.54 -52.04 -5.72
N PHE A 16 17.46 -52.18 -6.49
CA PHE A 16 16.41 -51.15 -6.62
C PHE A 16 15.55 -51.04 -5.36
N LEU A 17 15.29 -52.17 -4.68
CA LEU A 17 14.56 -52.16 -3.40
C LEU A 17 15.38 -51.57 -2.26
N LEU A 18 16.70 -51.81 -2.24
CA LEU A 18 17.60 -51.19 -1.28
C LEU A 18 17.75 -49.68 -1.54
N PHE A 19 17.78 -49.28 -2.81
CA PHE A 19 17.83 -47.87 -3.20
C PHE A 19 16.55 -47.13 -2.81
N SER A 20 15.37 -47.72 -3.07
CA SER A 20 14.09 -47.12 -2.68
C SER A 20 13.93 -47.04 -1.15
N PHE A 21 14.40 -48.06 -0.41
CA PHE A 21 14.40 -48.03 1.05
C PHE A 21 15.35 -46.97 1.62
N SER A 22 16.52 -46.77 1.02
CA SER A 22 17.47 -45.73 1.43
C SER A 22 16.90 -44.31 1.22
N ILE A 23 16.28 -44.06 0.06
CA ILE A 23 15.59 -42.78 -0.22
C ILE A 23 14.44 -42.56 0.77
N PHE A 24 13.66 -43.61 1.05
CA PHE A 24 12.55 -43.54 2.01
C PHE A 24 13.06 -43.23 3.42
N CYS A 25 14.09 -43.93 3.90
CA CYS A 25 14.73 -43.67 5.19
C CYS A 25 15.28 -42.23 5.28
N PHE A 26 15.93 -41.73 4.23
CA PHE A 26 16.44 -40.36 4.20
C PHE A 26 15.30 -39.33 4.26
N SER A 27 14.23 -39.52 3.49
CA SER A 27 13.04 -38.66 3.54
C SER A 27 12.35 -38.68 4.91
N VAL A 28 12.21 -39.84 5.53
CA VAL A 28 11.62 -39.97 6.86
C VAL A 28 12.50 -39.30 7.92
N TYR A 29 13.82 -39.48 7.86
CA TYR A 29 14.76 -38.83 8.77
C TYR A 29 14.68 -37.30 8.65
N LYS A 30 14.70 -36.77 7.41
CA LYS A 30 14.62 -35.33 7.13
C LYS A 30 13.27 -34.73 7.59
N LEU A 31 12.17 -35.47 7.43
CA LEU A 31 10.86 -35.07 7.94
C LEU A 31 10.82 -35.08 9.48
N SER A 32 11.44 -36.07 10.13
CA SER A 32 11.55 -36.13 11.59
C SER A 32 12.36 -34.95 12.15
N THR A 33 13.46 -34.57 11.50
CA THR A 33 14.26 -33.40 11.93
C THR A 33 13.47 -32.09 11.79
N VAL A 34 12.73 -31.92 10.70
CA VAL A 34 11.87 -30.74 10.49
C VAL A 34 10.78 -30.67 11.56
N ARG A 35 10.14 -31.80 11.90
CA ARG A 35 9.11 -31.85 12.96
C ARG A 35 9.69 -31.49 14.33
N LEU A 36 10.85 -32.04 14.69
CA LEU A 36 11.53 -31.70 15.95
C LEU A 36 11.89 -30.21 16.03
N HIS A 37 12.35 -29.63 14.92
CA HIS A 37 12.67 -28.20 14.87
C HIS A 37 11.41 -27.33 15.00
N GLN A 38 10.30 -27.71 14.37
CA GLN A 38 9.01 -27.02 14.52
C GLN A 38 8.46 -27.12 15.95
N GLU A 39 8.58 -28.28 16.60
CA GLU A 39 8.15 -28.46 17.99
C GLU A 39 8.99 -27.63 18.97
N GLU A 40 10.30 -27.52 18.74
CA GLU A 40 11.19 -26.71 19.58
C GLU A 40 10.89 -25.21 19.45
N LEU A 41 10.63 -24.73 18.22
CA LEU A 41 10.19 -23.34 17.97
C LEU A 41 8.84 -23.06 18.65
N ALA A 42 7.85 -23.94 18.46
CA ALA A 42 6.53 -23.80 19.08
C ALA A 42 6.59 -23.85 20.62
N LYS A 43 7.53 -24.62 21.19
CA LYS A 43 7.74 -24.68 22.64
C LYS A 43 8.36 -23.37 23.15
N ARG A 44 9.35 -22.82 22.45
CA ARG A 44 9.96 -21.51 22.78
C ARG A 44 8.95 -20.37 22.68
N GLU A 45 8.03 -20.41 21.72
CA GLU A 45 6.95 -19.42 21.60
C GLU A 45 5.97 -19.52 22.78
N ARG A 46 5.54 -20.73 23.15
CA ARG A 46 4.66 -20.95 24.33
C ARG A 46 5.33 -20.56 25.64
N GLU A 47 6.64 -20.76 25.78
CA GLU A 47 7.38 -20.36 26.98
C GLU A 47 7.50 -18.83 27.08
N LYS A 48 7.73 -18.13 25.95
CA LYS A 48 7.71 -16.67 25.90
C LYS A 48 6.33 -16.09 26.24
N GLU A 49 5.27 -16.70 25.73
CA GLU A 49 3.88 -16.30 26.01
C GLU A 49 3.51 -16.51 27.49
N LYS A 50 4.03 -17.56 28.14
CA LYS A 50 3.81 -17.83 29.57
C LYS A 50 4.59 -16.92 30.53
N THR A 51 5.67 -16.31 30.08
CA THR A 51 6.47 -15.37 30.90
C THR A 51 6.00 -13.92 30.83
N MET A 52 5.09 -13.58 29.92
CA MET A 52 4.52 -12.24 29.84
C MET A 52 3.52 -12.06 30.98
N THR A 53 3.75 -11.06 31.83
CA THR A 53 2.79 -10.69 32.86
C THR A 53 1.46 -10.24 32.22
N PRO A 54 0.31 -10.37 32.90
CA PRO A 54 -0.99 -9.97 32.33
C PRO A 54 -1.04 -8.50 31.92
N GLU A 55 -0.19 -7.65 32.51
CA GLU A 55 -0.06 -6.23 32.21
C GLU A 55 0.78 -5.98 30.94
N GLU A 56 1.87 -6.73 30.77
CA GLU A 56 2.68 -6.69 29.53
C GLU A 56 1.94 -7.28 28.32
N LEU A 57 1.10 -8.30 28.53
CA LEU A 57 0.27 -8.87 27.48
C LEU A 57 -0.75 -7.85 26.94
N GLN A 58 -1.29 -7.02 27.82
CA GLN A 58 -2.21 -5.95 27.43
C GLN A 58 -1.49 -4.84 26.65
N ALA A 59 -0.30 -4.45 27.09
CA ALA A 59 0.51 -3.44 26.42
C ALA A 59 0.95 -3.90 25.02
N GLU A 60 1.43 -5.14 24.88
CA GLU A 60 1.86 -5.67 23.59
C GLU A 60 0.67 -5.85 22.64
N LYS A 61 -0.48 -6.32 23.14
CA LYS A 61 -1.72 -6.40 22.36
C LYS A 61 -2.14 -5.02 21.85
N LEU A 62 -2.11 -3.99 22.69
CA LEU A 62 -2.44 -2.62 22.29
C LEU A 62 -1.48 -2.09 21.23
N ARG A 63 -0.19 -2.43 21.33
CA ARG A 63 0.81 -2.03 20.32
C ARG A 63 0.53 -2.67 18.96
N ILE A 64 0.34 -3.99 18.95
CA ILE A 64 0.02 -4.75 17.73
C ILE A 64 -1.27 -4.22 17.10
N GLU A 65 -2.31 -3.99 17.90
CA GLU A 65 -3.60 -3.51 17.40
C GLU A 65 -3.51 -2.10 16.81
N LYS A 66 -2.68 -1.23 17.41
CA LYS A 66 -2.42 0.11 16.86
C LYS A 66 -1.73 0.02 15.51
N GLU A 67 -0.67 -0.78 15.39
CA GLU A 67 0.07 -0.96 14.13
C GLU A 67 -0.83 -1.55 13.04
N GLN A 68 -1.70 -2.51 13.40
CA GLN A 68 -2.68 -3.09 12.49
C GLN A 68 -3.65 -2.02 11.98
N ARG A 69 -4.25 -1.24 12.90
CA ARG A 69 -5.19 -0.16 12.56
C ARG A 69 -4.56 0.90 11.67
N GLU A 70 -3.31 1.26 11.93
CA GLU A 70 -2.58 2.24 11.11
C GLU A 70 -2.29 1.70 9.71
N SER A 71 -1.90 0.44 9.60
CA SER A 71 -1.71 -0.23 8.31
C SER A 71 -3.03 -0.33 7.53
N ASP A 72 -4.12 -0.74 8.18
CA ASP A 72 -5.44 -0.84 7.56
C ASP A 72 -5.93 0.52 7.08
N LEU A 73 -5.73 1.57 7.87
CA LEU A 73 -6.08 2.94 7.49
C LEU A 73 -5.29 3.40 6.26
N ARG A 74 -3.97 3.17 6.23
CA ARG A 74 -3.14 3.50 5.07
C ARG A 74 -3.58 2.74 3.82
N ASN A 75 -3.83 1.45 3.95
CA ASN A 75 -4.31 0.62 2.84
C ASN A 75 -5.70 1.07 2.35
N ALA A 76 -6.60 1.45 3.26
CA ALA A 76 -7.91 2.00 2.91
C ALA A 76 -7.76 3.34 2.17
N GLN A 77 -6.85 4.20 2.61
CA GLN A 77 -6.53 5.44 1.91
C GLN A 77 -5.98 5.17 0.49
N GLU A 78 -5.09 4.20 0.33
CA GLU A 78 -4.59 3.80 -0.99
C GLU A 78 -5.70 3.24 -1.90
N LEU A 79 -6.57 2.38 -1.37
CA LEU A 79 -7.71 1.81 -2.10
C LEU A 79 -8.75 2.87 -2.51
N LEU A 80 -8.98 3.85 -1.64
CA LEU A 80 -9.87 4.97 -1.91
C LEU A 80 -9.22 6.06 -2.78
N GLY A 81 -7.93 5.91 -3.13
CA GLY A 81 -7.20 6.91 -3.93
C GLY A 81 -6.91 8.21 -3.18
N VAL A 82 -6.95 8.17 -1.85
CA VAL A 82 -6.74 9.29 -0.91
C VAL A 82 -5.27 9.67 -0.76
N SER A 83 -4.36 8.94 -1.40
CA SER A 83 -2.94 9.26 -1.45
C SER A 83 -2.68 10.49 -2.32
N GLY A 84 -2.75 11.69 -1.74
CA GLY A 84 -1.96 12.85 -2.13
C GLY A 84 -2.39 13.69 -3.33
N ASP A 85 -3.49 13.39 -4.05
CA ASP A 85 -3.94 14.29 -5.14
C ASP A 85 -5.44 14.20 -5.48
N ARG A 86 -6.21 13.35 -4.79
CA ARG A 86 -7.60 13.02 -5.19
C ARG A 86 -8.61 13.01 -4.05
N LEU A 87 -8.21 13.40 -2.83
CA LEU A 87 -9.14 13.72 -1.75
C LEU A 87 -9.84 15.07 -1.92
N SER A 88 -9.48 15.83 -2.95
CA SER A 88 -10.23 17.01 -3.31
C SER A 88 -11.53 16.59 -4.01
N GLY A 89 -12.55 16.36 -3.20
CA GLY A 89 -13.91 16.80 -3.55
C GLY A 89 -13.97 18.32 -3.83
N GLU A 90 -12.86 19.03 -3.64
CA GLU A 90 -12.55 20.42 -4.01
C GLU A 90 -11.93 20.49 -5.41
N GLY A 91 -12.71 20.26 -6.46
CA GLY A 91 -12.28 20.71 -7.79
C GLY A 91 -12.01 22.22 -7.78
N ILE A 92 -11.26 22.74 -8.75
CA ILE A 92 -11.05 24.19 -8.93
C ILE A 92 -12.40 24.95 -8.90
N ASP A 93 -13.47 24.31 -9.38
CA ASP A 93 -14.84 24.86 -9.41
C ASP A 93 -15.46 25.08 -8.02
N ALA A 94 -14.97 24.43 -6.97
CA ALA A 94 -15.48 24.52 -5.60
C ALA A 94 -14.66 25.48 -4.71
N MET A 95 -13.52 25.99 -5.19
CA MET A 95 -12.65 26.89 -4.44
C MET A 95 -13.21 28.32 -4.41
N LEU A 96 -13.48 28.84 -3.20
CA LEU A 96 -13.90 30.21 -2.95
C LEU A 96 -12.88 30.92 -2.04
N PRO A 97 -11.73 31.37 -2.58
CA PRO A 97 -10.67 31.95 -1.77
C PRO A 97 -11.09 33.28 -1.14
N THR A 98 -10.82 33.42 0.16
CA THR A 98 -11.11 34.61 0.98
C THR A 98 -9.84 35.26 1.53
N ASN A 99 -8.73 34.54 1.56
CA ASN A 99 -7.45 35.03 2.04
C ASN A 99 -6.31 34.78 1.05
N LYS A 100 -5.17 35.47 1.26
CA LYS A 100 -4.03 35.43 0.35
C LYS A 100 -3.47 34.01 0.14
N ALA A 101 -3.48 33.17 1.17
CA ALA A 101 -2.97 31.81 1.06
C ALA A 101 -3.86 30.96 0.15
N GLU A 102 -5.18 31.05 0.33
CA GLU A 102 -6.16 30.36 -0.52
C GLU A 102 -6.11 30.84 -1.98
N PHE A 103 -5.85 32.13 -2.22
CA PHE A 103 -5.61 32.63 -3.58
C PHE A 103 -4.34 32.02 -4.21
N SER A 104 -3.30 31.77 -3.42
CA SER A 104 -2.08 31.12 -3.91
C SER A 104 -2.34 29.65 -4.28
N GLU A 105 -3.13 28.96 -3.46
CA GLU A 105 -3.51 27.56 -3.70
C GLU A 105 -4.38 27.44 -4.96
N LEU A 106 -5.35 28.33 -5.16
CA LEU A 106 -6.15 28.38 -6.39
C LEU A 106 -5.26 28.63 -7.61
N ALA A 107 -4.29 29.54 -7.52
CA ALA A 107 -3.37 29.83 -8.63
C ALA A 107 -2.50 28.62 -8.99
N GLU A 108 -2.02 27.87 -7.98
CA GLU A 108 -1.27 26.63 -8.18
C GLU A 108 -2.14 25.54 -8.83
N ALA A 109 -3.36 25.36 -8.35
CA ALA A 109 -4.32 24.39 -8.89
C ALA A 109 -4.65 24.69 -10.37
N ILE A 110 -4.93 25.96 -10.71
CA ILE A 110 -5.15 26.40 -12.09
C ILE A 110 -3.92 26.12 -12.96
N SER A 111 -2.72 26.48 -12.46
CA SER A 111 -1.46 26.29 -13.20
C SER A 111 -1.20 24.81 -13.50
N LYS A 112 -1.43 23.93 -12.52
CA LYS A 112 -1.31 22.48 -12.68
C LYS A 112 -2.32 21.94 -13.71
N LYS A 113 -3.57 22.41 -13.66
CA LYS A 113 -4.63 22.00 -14.60
C LYS A 113 -4.31 22.42 -16.03
N VAL A 114 -3.95 23.69 -16.24
CA VAL A 114 -3.60 24.23 -17.56
C VAL A 114 -2.37 23.51 -18.12
N SER A 115 -1.34 23.29 -17.29
CA SER A 115 -0.11 22.59 -17.70
C SER A 115 -0.32 21.15 -18.19
N THR A 116 -1.44 20.52 -17.85
CA THR A 116 -1.80 19.18 -18.36
C THR A 116 -1.97 19.17 -19.89
N PHE A 117 -2.33 20.31 -20.48
CA PHE A 117 -2.58 20.45 -21.92
C PHE A 117 -1.39 20.98 -22.72
N LYS A 118 -0.22 21.15 -22.10
CA LYS A 118 0.97 21.78 -22.72
C LYS A 118 1.45 21.13 -24.03
N ASN A 119 1.10 19.87 -24.27
CA ASN A 119 1.49 19.12 -25.47
C ASN A 119 0.45 19.23 -26.61
N LYS A 120 -0.66 19.95 -26.41
CA LYS A 120 -1.69 20.15 -27.44
C LYS A 120 -1.37 21.38 -28.28
N ASP A 121 -1.62 21.30 -29.57
CA ASP A 121 -1.34 22.40 -30.51
C ASP A 121 -2.19 23.64 -30.21
N GLU A 122 -3.39 23.47 -29.61
CA GLU A 122 -4.28 24.57 -29.22
C GLU A 122 -3.89 25.24 -27.89
N PHE A 123 -2.90 24.71 -27.17
CA PHE A 123 -2.50 25.20 -25.85
C PHE A 123 -2.10 26.69 -25.86
N PRO A 124 -1.28 27.20 -26.80
CA PRO A 124 -0.89 28.61 -26.80
C PRO A 124 -2.08 29.56 -26.95
N GLY A 125 -3.05 29.21 -27.80
CA GLY A 125 -4.26 30.02 -28.00
C GLY A 125 -5.16 30.04 -26.76
N CYS A 126 -5.32 28.89 -26.10
CA CYS A 126 -6.06 28.79 -24.84
C CYS A 126 -5.45 29.65 -23.73
N VAL A 127 -4.12 29.61 -23.56
CA VAL A 127 -3.41 30.42 -22.56
C VAL A 127 -3.57 31.91 -22.85
N GLU A 128 -3.43 32.33 -24.11
CA GLU A 128 -3.63 33.73 -24.51
C GLU A 128 -5.04 34.23 -24.17
N GLU A 129 -6.05 33.43 -24.46
CA GLU A 129 -7.45 33.75 -24.17
C GLU A 129 -7.71 33.87 -22.66
N ILE A 130 -7.18 32.94 -21.85
CA ILE A 130 -7.29 32.98 -20.38
C ILE A 130 -6.66 34.27 -19.84
N VAL A 131 -5.42 34.59 -20.24
CA VAL A 131 -4.71 35.79 -19.78
C VAL A 131 -5.47 37.05 -20.18
N ARG A 132 -5.93 37.14 -21.43
CA ARG A 132 -6.73 38.27 -21.92
C ARG A 132 -7.99 38.46 -21.08
N ASN A 133 -8.74 37.39 -20.84
CA ASN A 133 -9.98 37.42 -20.08
C ASN A 133 -9.74 37.85 -18.62
N LEU A 134 -8.67 37.37 -17.97
CA LEU A 134 -8.32 37.79 -16.61
C LEU A 134 -7.88 39.26 -16.56
N CYS A 135 -7.06 39.69 -17.52
CA CYS A 135 -6.54 41.06 -17.58
C CYS A 135 -7.66 42.10 -17.76
N VAL A 136 -8.70 41.82 -18.55
CA VAL A 136 -9.86 42.73 -18.73
C VAL A 136 -10.50 43.09 -17.39
N HIS A 137 -10.55 42.15 -16.43
CA HIS A 137 -11.10 42.38 -15.11
C HIS A 137 -10.11 43.08 -14.15
N SER A 138 -8.80 43.01 -14.43
CA SER A 138 -7.75 43.60 -13.59
C SER A 138 -7.60 45.12 -13.79
N TYR A 139 -7.81 45.63 -15.01
CA TYR A 139 -7.64 47.06 -15.33
C TYR A 139 -8.80 47.97 -14.88
N PHE A 140 -9.84 47.43 -14.23
CA PHE A 140 -10.98 48.23 -13.76
C PHE A 140 -10.75 48.91 -12.41
N LEU A 141 -9.61 48.69 -11.74
CA LEU A 141 -9.22 49.52 -10.60
C LEU A 141 -8.48 50.75 -11.12
N PRO A 142 -9.03 51.99 -10.99
CA PRO A 142 -8.23 53.18 -11.24
C PRO A 142 -7.04 53.13 -10.29
N THR A 143 -5.83 53.11 -10.84
CA THR A 143 -4.57 53.23 -10.11
C THR A 143 -4.55 54.58 -9.39
N ARG A 144 -5.18 54.65 -8.21
CA ARG A 144 -5.02 55.77 -7.30
C ARG A 144 -3.75 55.53 -6.48
N THR A 145 -2.77 56.34 -6.86
CA THR A 145 -1.78 57.02 -6.02
C THR A 145 -0.75 56.15 -5.29
N TYR A 146 0.44 56.11 -5.89
CA TYR A 146 1.66 56.49 -5.18
C TYR A 146 2.51 57.36 -6.12
N SER A 147 2.19 58.66 -6.22
CA SER A 147 3.19 59.67 -6.57
C SER A 147 3.65 60.28 -5.25
N ALA A 148 4.89 59.98 -4.89
CA ALA A 148 5.58 60.60 -3.78
C ALA A 148 5.70 62.12 -4.02
N GLY A 149 5.27 62.90 -3.04
CA GLY A 149 5.58 64.30 -2.82
C GLY A 149 5.91 64.48 -1.35
#